data_AF-A0A8J8NBF3-F1
#
_entry.id   AF-A0A8J8NBF3-F1
#
_cell.length_a   1.000
_cell.length_b   1.000
_cell.length_c   1.000
_cell.angle_alpha   90.00
_cell.angle_beta   90.00
_cell.angle_gamma   90.00
#
_symmetry.space_group_name_H-M   'P 1'
#
loop_
_entity.id
_entity.type
_entity.pdbx_description
1 polymer ?
#
loop_
_entity_poly.entity_id
_entity_poly.type
_entity_poly.pdbx_seq_one_letter_code
_entity_poly.pdbx_strand_id
1 'polypeptide(L)'
;MDKIDSLNQVAEFHTTFKAPILDNPQIPSPERCNLRVELLQEELNELKQAIVDNDIVEIADALCDLQYVLSGAVLEFGLGSKFVELFNEVQRSNMSKACDNEEQAQETVEFYKGKEVESFYEKSGEKYNVYRKADHKVLKNKYYSPADLKTIIEKQNEKNYQKHPCGISIVPSRSAALRTKSCCGPRSGNHRRRQNAVGTSAEGKVPGSFIFRLVCKRT
;
A
#
# COMPACT_ATOMS: atom_id res chain seq x y z
N MET A 1 20.25 -10.89 4.56
CA MET A 1 18.87 -11.40 4.40
C MET A 1 18.40 -10.94 3.04
N ASP A 2 17.74 -11.81 2.29
CA ASP A 2 17.21 -11.47 0.99
C ASP A 2 15.99 -10.56 1.13
N LYS A 3 15.78 -9.68 0.14
CA LYS A 3 14.66 -8.75 0.14
C LYS A 3 13.44 -9.43 -0.46
N ILE A 4 12.34 -9.50 0.29
CA ILE A 4 11.04 -9.92 -0.24
C ILE A 4 10.46 -8.86 -1.19
N ASP A 5 9.87 -9.30 -2.31
CA ASP A 5 9.20 -8.43 -3.28
C ASP A 5 7.67 -8.62 -3.27
N SER A 6 7.09 -8.64 -2.07
CA SER A 6 5.70 -9.04 -1.82
C SER A 6 4.68 -8.19 -2.58
N LEU A 7 4.91 -6.88 -2.71
CA LEU A 7 3.99 -6.00 -3.43
C LEU A 7 3.87 -6.34 -4.92
N ASN A 8 5.00 -6.60 -5.59
CA ASN A 8 4.99 -6.92 -7.01
C ASN A 8 4.43 -8.32 -7.26
N GLN A 9 4.76 -9.30 -6.41
CA GLN A 9 4.19 -10.65 -6.49
C GLN A 9 2.66 -10.64 -6.31
N VAL A 10 2.14 -9.86 -5.36
CA VAL A 10 0.69 -9.73 -5.16
C VAL A 10 0.04 -8.89 -6.26
N ALA A 11 0.74 -7.90 -6.84
CA ALA A 11 0.24 -7.17 -8.00
C ALA A 11 0.11 -8.07 -9.24
N GLU A 12 1.05 -8.99 -9.45
CA GLU A 12 0.95 -10.03 -10.49
C GLU A 12 -0.27 -10.94 -10.26
N PHE A 13 -0.49 -11.38 -9.02
CA PHE A 13 -1.69 -12.13 -8.64
C PHE A 13 -2.97 -11.33 -8.94
N HIS A 14 -3.06 -10.08 -8.46
CA HIS A 14 -4.24 -9.24 -8.70
C HIS A 14 -4.50 -9.05 -10.19
N THR A 15 -3.45 -8.88 -11.00
CA THR A 15 -3.55 -8.76 -12.46
C THR A 15 -4.08 -10.07 -13.09
N THR A 16 -3.51 -11.20 -12.69
CA THR A 16 -3.85 -12.54 -13.21
C THR A 16 -5.30 -12.91 -12.89
N PHE A 17 -5.72 -12.67 -11.65
CA PHE A 17 -7.05 -13.04 -11.16
C PHE A 17 -8.04 -11.88 -11.17
N LYS A 18 -7.69 -10.75 -11.83
CA LYS A 18 -8.56 -9.58 -12.02
C LYS A 18 -9.08 -8.98 -10.69
N ALA A 19 -8.27 -9.02 -9.64
CA ALA A 19 -8.52 -8.26 -8.43
C ALA A 19 -8.12 -6.78 -8.62
N PRO A 20 -8.78 -5.83 -7.94
CA PRO A 20 -8.50 -4.40 -8.12
C PRO A 20 -7.07 -4.01 -7.74
N ILE A 21 -6.48 -3.12 -8.53
CA ILE A 21 -5.26 -2.37 -8.21
C ILE A 21 -5.59 -0.92 -8.57
N LEU A 22 -5.40 -0.01 -7.62
CA LEU A 22 -5.66 1.41 -7.86
C LEU A 22 -4.34 2.16 -8.07
N ASP A 23 -4.31 3.07 -9.05
CA ASP A 23 -3.08 3.80 -9.40
C ASP A 23 -2.77 4.95 -8.44
N ASN A 24 -3.80 5.44 -7.74
CA ASN A 24 -3.71 6.61 -6.88
C ASN A 24 -4.31 6.34 -5.50
N PRO A 25 -3.72 6.89 -4.42
CA PRO A 25 -4.25 6.76 -3.07
C PRO A 25 -5.71 7.19 -2.99
N GLN A 26 -6.59 6.29 -2.56
CA GLN A 26 -8.00 6.56 -2.40
C GLN A 26 -8.66 5.55 -1.46
N ILE A 27 -9.87 5.86 -1.00
CA ILE A 27 -10.70 4.94 -0.22
C ILE A 27 -11.64 4.20 -1.19
N PRO A 28 -11.55 2.86 -1.30
CA PRO A 28 -12.46 2.05 -2.10
C PRO A 28 -13.90 2.05 -1.56
N SER A 29 -14.79 1.29 -2.20
CA SER A 29 -16.15 1.13 -1.66
C SER A 29 -16.14 0.50 -0.26
N PRO A 30 -17.17 0.75 0.58
CA PRO A 30 -17.27 0.15 1.90
C PRO A 30 -17.18 -1.38 1.88
N GLU A 31 -17.76 -2.04 0.87
CA GLU A 31 -17.70 -3.49 0.71
C GLU A 31 -16.27 -3.98 0.46
N ARG A 32 -15.48 -3.24 -0.34
CA ARG A 32 -14.06 -3.55 -0.55
C ARG A 32 -13.23 -3.32 0.71
N CYS A 33 -13.48 -2.23 1.43
CA CYS A 33 -12.81 -1.95 2.70
C CYS A 33 -13.09 -3.05 3.72
N ASN A 34 -14.35 -3.46 3.86
CA ASN A 34 -14.76 -4.55 4.75
C ASN A 34 -14.10 -5.86 4.36
N LEU A 35 -14.09 -6.23 3.07
CA LEU A 35 -13.38 -7.42 2.60
C LEU A 35 -11.90 -7.41 2.99
N ARG A 36 -11.22 -6.27 2.88
CA ARG A 36 -9.80 -6.17 3.25
C ARG A 36 -9.56 -6.33 4.75
N VAL A 37 -10.45 -5.77 5.58
CA VAL A 37 -10.40 -5.96 7.04
C VAL A 37 -10.70 -7.41 7.40
N GLU A 38 -11.69 -8.05 6.78
CA GLU A 38 -12.06 -9.44 7.01
C GLU A 38 -10.90 -10.39 6.70
N LEU A 39 -10.23 -10.23 5.56
CA LEU A 39 -9.07 -11.05 5.18
C LEU A 39 -7.91 -10.87 6.19
N LEU A 40 -7.55 -9.63 6.54
CA LEU A 40 -6.53 -9.38 7.56
C LEU A 40 -6.89 -9.99 8.92
N GLN A 41 -8.17 -9.99 9.27
CA GLN A 41 -8.64 -10.52 10.54
C GLN A 41 -8.67 -12.05 10.55
N GLU A 42 -8.95 -12.70 9.41
CA GLU A 42 -8.85 -14.16 9.23
C GLU A 42 -7.42 -14.63 9.50
N GLU A 43 -6.43 -14.10 8.78
CA GLU A 43 -5.02 -14.54 8.95
C GLU A 43 -4.45 -14.22 10.33
N LEU A 44 -4.89 -13.11 10.95
CA LEU A 44 -4.51 -12.79 12.33
C LEU A 44 -5.08 -13.79 13.34
N ASN A 45 -6.28 -14.32 13.10
CA ASN A 45 -6.86 -15.34 13.97
C ASN A 45 -6.13 -16.68 13.84
N GLU A 46 -5.72 -17.04 12.62
CA GLU A 46 -4.90 -18.22 12.37
C GLU A 46 -3.54 -18.12 13.06
N LEU A 47 -2.87 -16.96 12.97
CA LEU A 47 -1.62 -16.72 13.72
C LEU A 47 -1.81 -16.89 15.23
N LYS A 48 -2.90 -16.34 15.80
CA LYS A 48 -3.19 -16.48 17.24
C LYS A 48 -3.38 -17.95 17.62
N GLN A 49 -4.09 -18.71 16.80
CA GLN A 49 -4.34 -20.13 17.06
C GLN A 49 -3.03 -20.93 16.98
N ALA A 50 -2.22 -20.70 15.94
CA ALA A 50 -0.93 -21.35 15.78
C ALA A 50 0.05 -21.08 16.94
N ILE A 51 0.01 -19.87 17.53
CA ILE A 51 0.76 -19.55 18.76
C ILE A 51 0.26 -20.34 19.97
N VAL A 52 -1.06 -20.46 20.14
CA VAL A 52 -1.65 -21.25 21.24
C VAL A 52 -1.29 -22.72 21.10
N ASP A 53 -1.26 -23.22 19.86
CA ASP A 53 -0.93 -24.61 19.55
C ASP A 53 0.59 -24.87 19.54
N ASN A 54 1.40 -23.82 19.67
CA ASN A 54 2.86 -23.86 19.62
C ASN A 54 3.38 -24.54 18.33
N ASP A 55 2.75 -24.25 17.20
CA ASP A 55 3.07 -24.81 15.89
C ASP A 55 3.84 -23.80 15.02
N ILE A 56 5.14 -24.01 14.87
CA ILE A 56 6.00 -23.10 14.11
C ILE A 56 5.71 -23.09 12.60
N VAL A 57 5.18 -24.19 12.05
CA VAL A 57 4.86 -24.29 10.62
C VAL A 57 3.61 -23.45 10.33
N GLU A 58 2.57 -23.61 11.14
CA GLU A 58 1.34 -22.80 11.02
C GLU A 58 1.58 -21.32 11.36
N ILE A 59 2.49 -21.02 12.29
CA ILE A 59 2.94 -19.63 12.54
C ILE A 59 3.59 -19.05 11.27
N ALA A 60 4.46 -19.82 10.60
CA ALA A 60 5.13 -19.35 9.38
C ALA A 60 4.14 -19.13 8.23
N ASP A 61 3.15 -20.00 8.10
CA ASP A 61 2.07 -19.92 7.11
C ASP A 61 1.24 -18.64 7.33
N ALA A 62 0.68 -18.48 8.54
CA ALA A 62 -0.13 -17.31 8.88
C ALA A 62 0.62 -15.98 8.76
N LEU A 63 1.94 -15.95 9.04
CA LEU A 63 2.77 -14.76 8.82
C LEU A 63 2.97 -14.44 7.32
N CYS A 64 3.14 -15.45 6.48
CA CYS A 64 3.21 -15.27 5.03
C CYS A 64 1.87 -14.76 4.48
N ASP A 65 0.76 -15.32 4.94
CA ASP A 65 -0.58 -14.96 4.49
C ASP A 65 -0.97 -13.56 4.96
N LEU A 66 -0.65 -13.18 6.21
CA LEU A 66 -0.75 -11.79 6.69
C LEU A 66 -0.01 -10.81 5.78
N GLN A 67 1.23 -11.12 5.39
CA GLN A 67 1.99 -10.29 4.46
C GLN A 67 1.33 -10.23 3.07
N TYR A 68 0.76 -11.35 2.59
CA TYR A 68 0.10 -11.43 1.30
C TYR A 68 -1.18 -10.58 1.26
N VAL A 69 -2.06 -10.72 2.25
CA VAL A 69 -3.31 -9.96 2.33
C VAL A 69 -3.07 -8.48 2.65
N LEU A 70 -2.01 -8.16 3.40
CA LEU A 70 -1.56 -6.77 3.62
C LEU A 70 -1.12 -6.12 2.31
N SER A 71 -0.27 -6.79 1.52
CA SER A 71 0.13 -6.30 0.20
C SER A 71 -1.08 -6.09 -0.72
N GLY A 72 -2.06 -6.99 -0.68
CA GLY A 72 -3.30 -6.84 -1.45
C GLY A 72 -4.12 -5.63 -1.01
N ALA A 73 -4.19 -5.34 0.30
CA ALA A 73 -4.82 -4.13 0.81
C ALA A 73 -4.09 -2.87 0.31
N VAL A 74 -2.75 -2.83 0.41
CA VAL A 74 -1.94 -1.70 -0.08
C VAL A 74 -2.24 -1.36 -1.54
N LEU A 75 -2.35 -2.37 -2.40
CA LEU A 75 -2.67 -2.20 -3.82
C LEU A 75 -4.09 -1.68 -4.04
N GLU A 76 -5.06 -2.13 -3.24
CA GLU A 76 -6.45 -1.68 -3.36
C GLU A 76 -6.73 -0.30 -2.80
N PHE A 77 -5.93 0.17 -1.85
CA PHE A 77 -5.98 1.57 -1.42
C PHE A 77 -5.16 2.50 -2.34
N GLY A 78 -4.58 1.95 -3.40
CA GLY A 78 -3.77 2.68 -4.38
C GLY A 78 -2.46 3.23 -3.84
N LEU A 79 -1.90 2.55 -2.83
CA LEU A 79 -0.67 2.94 -2.16
C LEU A 79 0.57 2.23 -2.72
N GLY A 80 0.43 1.29 -3.66
CA GLY A 80 1.51 0.42 -4.12
C GLY A 80 2.80 1.16 -4.52
N SER A 81 2.69 2.21 -5.34
CA SER A 81 3.85 3.00 -5.80
C SER A 81 4.51 3.85 -4.69
N LYS A 82 3.77 4.17 -3.62
CA LYS A 82 4.23 5.01 -2.49
C LYS A 82 4.59 4.18 -1.26
N PHE A 83 4.22 2.91 -1.20
CA PHE A 83 4.31 2.10 0.02
C PHE A 83 5.74 1.93 0.52
N VAL A 84 6.71 1.79 -0.39
CA VAL A 84 8.13 1.71 -0.02
C VAL A 84 8.58 3.01 0.67
N GLU A 85 8.19 4.18 0.14
CA GLU A 85 8.50 5.47 0.77
C GLU A 85 7.82 5.62 2.14
N LEU A 86 6.53 5.24 2.22
CA LEU A 86 5.77 5.25 3.48
C LEU A 86 6.40 4.35 4.55
N PHE A 87 6.76 3.12 4.20
CA PHE A 87 7.37 2.18 5.13
C PHE A 87 8.75 2.66 5.60
N ASN A 88 9.57 3.16 4.68
CA ASN A 88 10.88 3.70 5.01
C ASN A 88 10.78 4.93 5.93
N GLU A 89 9.76 5.77 5.76
CA GLU A 89 9.52 6.92 6.64
C GLU A 89 9.09 6.50 8.05
N VAL A 90 8.23 5.47 8.15
CA VAL A 90 7.90 4.85 9.45
C VAL A 90 9.16 4.27 10.10
N GLN A 91 10.00 3.57 9.34
CA GLN A 91 11.25 3.01 9.84
C GLN A 91 12.22 4.11 10.31
N ARG A 92 12.41 5.17 9.53
CA ARG A 92 13.23 6.33 9.90
C ARG A 92 12.74 6.94 11.22
N SER A 93 11.44 7.18 11.35
CA SER A 93 10.85 7.72 12.58
C SER A 93 11.06 6.78 13.77
N ASN A 94 10.85 5.47 13.60
CA ASN A 94 11.09 4.48 14.64
C ASN A 94 12.55 4.45 15.09
N MET A 95 13.49 4.48 14.14
CA MET A 95 14.93 4.50 14.44
C MET A 95 15.39 5.81 15.09
N SER A 96 14.67 6.92 14.88
CA SER A 96 14.94 8.20 15.56
C SER A 96 14.60 8.21 17.06
N LYS A 97 13.97 7.14 17.58
CA LYS A 97 13.74 6.98 19.02
C LYS A 97 15.03 6.66 19.77
N ALA A 98 16.03 6.10 19.10
CA ALA A 98 17.36 5.88 19.66
C ALA A 98 18.20 7.16 19.60
N CYS A 99 19.11 7.31 20.55
CA CYS A 99 20.08 8.38 20.64
C CYS A 99 21.35 8.01 19.86
N ASP A 100 21.89 8.94 19.09
CA ASP A 100 23.07 8.68 18.25
C ASP A 100 24.38 8.66 19.04
N ASN A 101 24.39 9.27 20.23
CA ASN A 101 25.54 9.29 21.12
C ASN A 101 25.08 9.34 22.58
N GLU A 102 26.05 9.21 23.50
CA GLU A 102 25.78 9.18 24.94
C GLU A 102 25.25 10.52 25.48
N GLU A 103 25.73 11.64 24.92
CA GLU A 103 25.27 12.98 25.29
C GLU A 103 23.75 13.13 25.07
N GLN A 104 23.26 12.75 23.89
CA GLN A 104 21.82 12.76 23.61
C GLN A 104 21.03 11.85 24.57
N ALA A 105 21.61 10.72 25.00
CA ALA A 105 20.97 9.81 25.94
C ALA A 105 20.85 10.44 27.34
N GLN A 106 21.91 11.09 27.82
CA GLN A 106 21.93 11.83 29.08
C GLN A 106 20.91 12.97 29.07
N GLU A 107 20.89 13.77 28.00
CA GLU A 107 19.92 14.86 27.84
C GLU A 107 18.48 14.34 27.79
N THR A 108 18.25 13.18 27.17
CA THR A 108 16.93 12.55 27.11
C THR A 108 16.49 12.05 28.49
N VAL A 109 17.38 11.47 29.29
CA VAL A 109 17.07 11.08 30.68
C VAL A 109 16.70 12.31 31.51
N GLU A 110 17.45 13.40 31.41
CA GLU A 110 17.15 14.63 32.15
C GLU A 110 15.82 15.26 31.68
N PHE A 111 15.53 15.21 30.37
CA PHE A 111 14.24 15.63 29.82
C PHE A 111 13.06 14.86 30.43
N TYR A 112 13.20 13.55 30.65
CA TYR A 112 12.15 12.74 31.29
C TYR A 112 12.10 12.91 32.81
N LYS A 113 13.23 13.16 33.46
CA LYS A 113 13.28 13.53 34.88
C LYS A 113 12.50 14.82 35.15
N GLY A 114 12.58 15.82 34.26
CA GLY A 114 11.74 17.02 34.31
C GLY A 114 10.23 16.78 34.13
N LYS A 115 9.84 15.58 33.69
CA LYS A 115 8.45 15.11 33.58
C LYS A 115 8.07 14.11 34.66
N GLU A 116 8.89 13.99 35.71
CA GLU A 116 8.69 13.03 36.81
C GLU A 116 8.68 11.57 36.33
N VAL A 117 9.36 11.27 35.22
CA VAL A 117 9.52 9.91 34.69
C VAL A 117 10.94 9.45 34.94
N GLU A 118 11.09 8.48 35.85
CA GLU A 118 12.37 7.82 36.07
C GLU A 118 12.79 6.99 34.85
N SER A 119 13.97 7.31 34.33
CA SER A 119 14.55 6.67 33.16
C SER A 119 16.05 6.44 33.31
N PHE A 120 16.58 5.57 32.47
CA PHE A 120 18.00 5.26 32.35
C PHE A 120 18.31 4.91 30.89
N TYR A 121 19.58 4.89 30.50
CA TYR A 121 19.98 4.53 29.14
C TYR A 121 20.91 3.33 29.09
N GLU A 122 20.88 2.59 27.99
CA GLU A 122 21.82 1.51 27.69
C GLU A 122 22.32 1.63 26.26
N LYS A 123 23.56 1.19 26.02
CA LYS A 123 24.15 1.12 24.69
C LYS A 123 23.57 -0.07 23.92
N SER A 124 23.13 0.15 22.68
CA SER A 124 22.56 -0.85 21.78
C SER A 124 23.24 -0.75 20.42
N GLY A 125 24.31 -1.51 20.22
CA GLY A 125 25.17 -1.41 19.04
C GLY A 125 25.92 -0.08 19.03
N GLU A 126 25.74 0.72 17.97
CA GLU A 126 26.33 2.05 17.82
C GLU A 126 25.49 3.18 18.44
N LYS A 127 24.26 2.87 18.90
CA LYS A 127 23.31 3.83 19.44
C LYS A 127 23.06 3.63 20.94
N TYR A 128 22.26 4.50 21.53
CA TYR A 128 21.79 4.40 22.91
C TYR A 128 20.27 4.40 22.97
N ASN A 129 19.68 3.53 23.78
CA ASN A 129 18.24 3.50 24.03
C ASN A 129 17.97 4.01 25.44
N VAL A 130 16.95 4.86 25.59
CA VAL A 130 16.48 5.33 26.89
C VAL A 130 15.25 4.52 27.29
N TYR A 131 15.26 3.95 28.48
CA TYR A 131 14.20 3.12 29.02
C TYR A 131 13.55 3.78 30.22
N ARG A 132 12.24 3.57 30.37
CA ARG A 132 11.52 3.87 31.60
C ARG A 132 11.77 2.78 32.63
N LYS A 133 12.11 3.15 33.87
CA LYS A 133 12.40 2.17 34.93
C LYS A 133 11.22 1.28 35.31
N ALA A 134 9.99 1.81 35.24
CA ALA A 134 8.80 1.10 35.72
C ALA A 134 8.46 -0.17 34.92
N ASP A 135 8.73 -0.19 33.61
CA ASP A 135 8.31 -1.26 32.71
C ASP A 135 9.31 -1.60 31.60
N HIS A 136 10.53 -1.04 31.67
CA HIS A 136 11.58 -1.21 30.66
C HIS A 136 11.14 -0.84 29.23
N LYS A 137 10.14 0.03 29.10
CA LYS A 137 9.70 0.50 27.79
C LYS A 137 10.68 1.53 27.24
N VAL A 138 11.06 1.36 25.97
CA VAL A 138 11.83 2.35 25.22
C VAL A 138 11.07 3.67 25.16
N LEU A 139 11.70 4.74 25.63
CA LEU A 139 11.25 6.10 25.56
C LEU A 139 11.75 6.76 24.26
N LYS A 140 11.07 7.83 23.85
CA LYS A 140 11.48 8.55 22.64
C LYS A 140 12.64 9.47 23.00
N ASN A 141 13.73 9.41 22.24
CA ASN A 141 14.78 10.42 22.24
C ASN A 141 14.18 11.84 22.27
N LYS A 142 14.78 12.77 23.03
CA LYS A 142 14.45 14.21 23.02
C LYS A 142 14.44 14.78 21.59
N TYR A 143 15.31 14.28 20.71
CA TYR A 143 15.45 14.65 19.30
C TYR A 143 14.62 13.78 18.33
N TYR A 144 13.69 12.98 18.85
CA TYR A 144 12.79 12.14 18.07
C TYR A 144 12.06 12.95 16.99
N SER A 145 11.95 12.39 15.79
CA SER A 145 11.23 12.98 14.67
C SER A 145 10.06 12.07 14.25
N PRO A 146 8.80 12.54 14.36
CA PRO A 146 7.64 11.75 13.96
C PRO A 146 7.62 11.47 12.45
N ALA A 147 6.95 10.39 12.06
CA ALA A 147 6.76 10.04 10.66
C ALA A 147 5.83 11.06 9.97
N ASP A 148 6.23 11.57 8.81
CA ASP A 148 5.39 12.45 7.99
C ASP A 148 4.85 11.74 6.75
N LEU A 149 3.79 10.94 6.97
CA LEU A 149 3.13 10.20 5.88
C LEU A 149 2.25 11.10 5.01
N LYS A 150 1.78 12.23 5.57
CA LYS A 150 0.88 13.15 4.87
C LYS A 150 1.59 13.74 3.65
N THR A 151 2.81 14.26 3.83
CA THR A 151 3.60 14.81 2.73
C THR A 151 3.84 13.76 1.63
N ILE A 152 4.08 12.49 1.99
CA ILE A 152 4.30 11.41 1.01
C ILE A 152 3.04 11.13 0.19
N ILE A 153 1.88 11.09 0.83
CA ILE A 153 0.59 10.87 0.16
C ILE A 153 0.24 12.07 -0.74
N GLU A 154 0.42 13.30 -0.23
CA GLU A 154 0.05 14.53 -0.92
C GLU A 154 1.04 15.00 -1.99
N LYS A 155 2.27 14.46 -2.00
CA LYS A 155 3.23 14.65 -3.09
C LYS A 155 2.56 14.26 -4.41
N GLN A 156 2.20 15.28 -5.20
CA GLN A 156 1.81 15.10 -6.59
C GLN A 156 2.99 14.44 -7.30
N ASN A 157 2.69 13.48 -8.18
CA ASN A 157 3.71 12.92 -9.06
C ASN A 157 4.25 14.07 -9.91
N GLU A 158 5.36 14.69 -9.49
CA GLU A 158 6.20 15.46 -10.38
C GLU A 158 6.62 14.48 -11.48
N LYS A 159 5.88 14.50 -12.59
CA LYS A 159 6.26 13.74 -13.77
C LYS A 159 7.68 14.18 -14.09
N ASN A 160 8.62 13.24 -13.98
CA ASN A 160 9.94 13.31 -14.56
C ASN A 160 9.79 13.65 -16.04
N TYR A 161 9.77 14.94 -16.39
CA TYR A 161 10.25 15.35 -17.69
C TYR A 161 11.75 15.09 -17.65
N GLN A 162 12.15 13.90 -18.09
CA GLN A 162 13.49 13.72 -18.61
C GLN A 162 13.66 14.80 -19.68
N LYS A 163 14.47 15.82 -19.36
CA LYS A 163 15.06 16.68 -20.38
C LYS A 163 15.89 15.75 -21.25
N HIS A 164 15.31 15.29 -22.35
CA HIS A 164 16.08 14.71 -23.44
C HIS A 164 17.13 15.76 -23.85
N PRO A 165 18.40 15.38 -24.02
CA PRO A 165 19.48 16.31 -24.36
C PRO A 165 19.40 16.87 -25.79
N CYS A 166 18.24 16.83 -26.45
CA CYS A 166 18.07 17.39 -27.78
C CYS A 166 16.98 18.47 -27.73
N GLY A 167 17.40 19.72 -27.91
CA GLY A 167 16.55 20.91 -27.89
C GLY A 167 15.60 21.00 -29.08
N ILE A 168 14.58 20.15 -29.11
CA ILE A 168 13.46 20.27 -30.04
C ILE A 168 12.17 20.32 -29.24
N SER A 169 11.61 21.53 -29.15
CA SER A 169 10.30 21.79 -28.60
C SER A 169 9.24 21.25 -29.55
N ILE A 170 8.55 20.16 -29.20
CA ILE A 170 7.31 19.78 -29.88
C ILE A 170 6.19 20.64 -29.30
N VAL A 171 5.81 21.69 -30.02
CA VAL A 171 4.59 22.47 -29.76
C VAL A 171 3.36 21.68 -30.22
N PRO A 172 2.27 21.60 -29.42
CA PRO A 172 1.03 21.02 -29.90
C PRO A 172 0.36 22.00 -30.88
N SER A 173 0.17 21.58 -32.14
CA SER A 173 -0.52 22.38 -33.15
C SER A 173 -2.00 22.52 -32.79
N ARG A 174 -2.46 23.77 -32.62
CA ARG A 174 -3.87 24.11 -32.55
C ARG A 174 -4.43 24.23 -33.96
N SER A 175 -5.42 23.39 -34.25
CA SER A 175 -6.64 23.62 -35.05
C SER A 175 -6.53 24.29 -36.44
N ALA A 176 -6.96 23.58 -37.48
CA ALA A 176 -7.48 24.18 -38.70
C ALA A 176 -8.77 23.47 -39.14
N ALA A 177 -9.89 24.18 -39.01
CA ALA A 177 -11.16 23.85 -39.62
C ALA A 177 -11.09 24.05 -41.14
N LEU A 178 -11.73 23.17 -41.92
CA LEU A 178 -12.15 23.45 -43.29
C LEU A 178 -13.47 22.74 -43.60
N ARG A 179 -14.47 23.56 -43.92
CA ARG A 179 -15.73 23.19 -44.60
C ARG A 179 -15.44 22.94 -46.08
N THR A 180 -16.10 21.96 -46.70
CA THR A 180 -16.72 22.08 -48.04
C THR A 180 -17.81 21.03 -48.26
N LYS A 181 -18.70 21.32 -49.20
CA LYS A 181 -20.08 20.86 -49.38
C LYS A 181 -20.23 19.63 -50.28
N SER A 182 -21.37 18.94 -50.10
CA SER A 182 -22.28 18.27 -51.07
C SER A 182 -21.77 17.70 -52.41
N CYS A 183 -22.21 16.47 -52.75
CA CYS A 183 -23.19 16.21 -53.83
C CYS A 183 -23.56 14.71 -53.97
N CYS A 184 -24.88 14.44 -53.91
CA CYS A 184 -25.71 13.47 -54.66
C CYS A 184 -25.53 11.93 -54.55
N GLY A 185 -26.62 11.23 -54.15
CA GLY A 185 -26.85 9.75 -54.16
C GLY A 185 -27.35 9.20 -55.51
N PRO A 186 -28.35 8.27 -55.62
CA PRO A 186 -28.99 7.36 -54.64
C PRO A 186 -29.19 5.89 -55.15
N ARG A 187 -29.75 4.99 -54.32
CA ARG A 187 -30.75 3.88 -54.61
C ARG A 187 -30.76 2.87 -53.45
N SER A 188 -31.81 2.86 -52.61
CA SER A 188 -33.09 2.11 -52.70
C SER A 188 -33.02 0.65 -52.22
N GLY A 189 -33.81 0.30 -51.19
CA GLY A 189 -34.08 -1.10 -50.82
C GLY A 189 -34.63 -1.30 -49.40
N ASN A 190 -35.94 -1.14 -49.24
CA ASN A 190 -36.71 -1.47 -48.03
C ASN A 190 -36.85 -3.00 -47.85
N HIS A 191 -36.65 -3.57 -46.64
CA HIS A 191 -37.60 -4.55 -46.06
C HIS A 191 -37.38 -4.89 -44.57
N ARG A 192 -38.41 -4.54 -43.78
CA ARG A 192 -39.05 -5.26 -42.65
C ARG A 192 -38.22 -5.96 -41.55
N ARG A 193 -38.39 -5.39 -40.34
CA ARG A 193 -38.75 -6.01 -39.05
C ARG A 193 -38.40 -7.50 -38.86
N ARG A 194 -37.56 -7.77 -37.85
CA ARG A 194 -37.81 -8.80 -36.82
C ARG A 194 -37.23 -8.35 -35.48
N GLN A 195 -38.11 -8.27 -34.49
CA GLN A 195 -37.79 -8.29 -33.07
C GLN A 195 -37.23 -9.69 -32.72
N ASN A 196 -36.17 -9.76 -31.90
CA ASN A 196 -36.14 -10.54 -30.65
C ASN A 196 -34.73 -10.68 -30.08
N ALA A 197 -34.71 -10.76 -28.74
CA ALA A 197 -33.68 -11.28 -27.86
C ALA A 197 -32.43 -10.41 -27.63
N VAL A 198 -32.59 -9.46 -26.69
CA VAL A 198 -31.51 -9.00 -25.83
C VAL A 198 -31.08 -10.19 -24.95
N GLY A 199 -30.08 -10.93 -25.40
CA GLY A 199 -29.34 -11.86 -24.57
C GLY A 199 -28.32 -11.06 -23.77
N THR A 200 -28.65 -10.72 -22.52
CA THR A 200 -27.67 -10.23 -21.56
C THR A 200 -26.70 -11.36 -21.27
N SER A 201 -25.50 -11.31 -21.85
CA SER A 201 -24.35 -12.07 -21.38
C SER A 201 -24.06 -11.63 -19.95
N ALA A 202 -24.43 -12.47 -18.99
CA ALA A 202 -23.93 -12.37 -17.63
C ALA A 202 -22.41 -12.61 -17.70
N GLU A 203 -21.65 -11.51 -17.76
CA GLU A 203 -20.24 -11.54 -17.39
C GLU A 203 -20.19 -12.02 -15.94
N GLY A 204 -19.78 -13.27 -15.76
CA GLY A 204 -19.56 -13.87 -14.45
C GLY A 204 -18.46 -13.11 -13.73
N LYS A 205 -18.83 -12.05 -13.01
CA LYS A 205 -18.00 -11.52 -11.93
C LYS A 205 -17.94 -12.59 -10.86
N VAL A 206 -16.86 -13.37 -10.86
CA VAL A 206 -16.50 -14.17 -9.70
C VAL A 206 -16.44 -13.20 -8.53
N PRO A 207 -17.25 -13.37 -7.48
CA PRO A 207 -17.23 -12.45 -6.35
C PRO A 207 -15.81 -12.41 -5.79
N GLY A 208 -15.27 -11.22 -5.56
CA GLY A 208 -13.88 -11.04 -5.13
C GLY A 208 -13.51 -11.78 -3.84
N SER A 209 -14.52 -12.18 -3.04
CA SER A 209 -14.36 -13.06 -1.87
C SER A 209 -13.94 -14.49 -2.23
N PHE A 210 -14.30 -14.99 -3.42
CA PHE A 210 -14.00 -16.35 -3.87
C PHE A 210 -12.57 -16.51 -4.39
N ILE A 211 -11.99 -15.44 -4.94
CA ILE A 211 -10.62 -15.44 -5.49
C ILE A 211 -9.56 -15.39 -4.38
N PHE A 212 -9.80 -14.60 -3.32
CA PHE A 212 -8.85 -14.52 -2.20
C PHE A 212 -8.85 -15.78 -1.33
N ARG A 213 -10.00 -16.43 -1.15
CA ARG A 213 -10.10 -17.72 -0.46
C ARG A 213 -9.33 -18.85 -1.14
N LEU A 214 -8.97 -18.70 -2.41
CA LEU A 214 -8.20 -19.70 -3.17
C LEU A 214 -6.69 -19.65 -2.85
N VAL A 215 -6.21 -18.57 -2.22
CA VAL A 215 -4.78 -18.39 -1.88
C VAL A 215 -4.49 -18.84 -0.46
N CYS A 216 -5.38 -18.53 0.50
CA CYS A 216 -5.15 -18.74 1.94
C CYS A 216 -5.78 -20.02 2.52
N LYS A 217 -6.38 -20.90 1.70
CA LYS A 217 -6.82 -22.22 2.18
C LYS A 217 -6.19 -23.33 1.37
N ARG A 218 -5.22 -24.00 1.97
CA ARG A 218 -5.07 -25.43 1.68
C ARG A 218 -6.36 -26.10 2.18
N THR A 219 -7.02 -26.79 1.26
CA THR A 219 -8.14 -27.70 1.50
C THR A 219 -7.92 -28.61 2.69
#